data_AF-A0A9W9Z1P5-F1
#
_entry.id   AF-A0A9W9Z1P5-F1
#
_cell.length_a   1.000
_cell.length_b   1.000
_cell.length_c   1.000
_cell.angle_alpha   90.00
_cell.angle_beta   90.00
_cell.angle_gamma   90.00
#
_symmetry.space_group_name_H-M   'P 1'
#
loop_
_entity.id
_entity.type
_entity.pdbx_description
1 polymer ?
#
loop_
_entity_poly.entity_id
_entity_poly.type
_entity_poly.pdbx_seq_one_letter_code
_entity_poly.pdbx_strand_id
1 'polypeptide(L)'
;MERMGWAQRIEQVLGPDECMYAVGQGALAVEVNLDDSQTIDLCSNWVTTNLDGNQLTIAGAVFSLDGKECLKETVTGTLPDPAVQDGSCPHAVLTQSSIYVPKGLRDTVVAAENLGEKLAQALIGRGAEDVLRKAREEKDLVQ
;
A
#
# COMPACT_ATOMS: atom_id res chain seq x y z
N MET A 1 -17.34 -2.48 -7.71
CA MET A 1 -18.24 -2.96 -8.77
C MET A 1 -17.71 -4.22 -9.44
N GLU A 2 -16.46 -4.23 -9.92
CA GLU A 2 -15.88 -5.41 -10.60
C GLU A 2 -15.91 -6.70 -9.77
N ARG A 3 -15.49 -6.67 -8.49
CA ARG A 3 -15.51 -7.85 -7.60
C ARG A 3 -16.89 -8.49 -7.42
N MET A 4 -17.96 -7.73 -7.66
CA MET A 4 -19.34 -8.19 -7.54
C MET A 4 -19.93 -8.64 -8.90
N GLY A 5 -19.15 -8.64 -9.98
CA GLY A 5 -19.63 -8.94 -11.34
C GLY A 5 -20.60 -7.89 -11.89
N TRP A 6 -20.54 -6.66 -11.37
CA TRP A 6 -21.46 -5.56 -11.70
C TRP A 6 -20.78 -4.43 -12.47
N ALA A 7 -19.73 -4.76 -13.24
CA ALA A 7 -18.98 -3.78 -14.02
C ALA A 7 -19.87 -3.04 -15.02
N GLN A 8 -20.86 -3.72 -15.61
CA GLN A 8 -21.87 -3.16 -16.52
C GLN A 8 -22.76 -2.06 -15.91
N ARG A 9 -22.74 -1.90 -14.59
CA ARG A 9 -23.47 -0.82 -13.90
C ARG A 9 -22.64 0.45 -13.76
N ILE A 10 -21.38 0.45 -14.19
CA ILE A 10 -20.50 1.62 -14.20
C ILE A 10 -20.80 2.42 -15.46
N GLU A 11 -21.44 3.57 -15.31
CA GLU A 11 -21.72 4.48 -16.43
C GLU A 11 -20.46 5.23 -16.89
N GLN A 12 -19.59 5.59 -15.94
CA GLN A 12 -18.32 6.26 -16.20
C GLN A 12 -17.30 5.88 -15.14
N VAL A 13 -16.04 5.69 -15.56
CA VAL A 13 -14.88 5.64 -14.68
C VAL A 13 -14.29 7.04 -14.60
N LEU A 14 -14.25 7.63 -13.40
CA LEU A 14 -13.70 8.97 -13.18
C LEU A 14 -12.17 8.92 -13.12
N GLY A 15 -11.53 9.85 -13.83
CA GLY A 15 -10.08 10.01 -13.80
C GLY A 15 -9.61 10.71 -12.50
N PRO A 16 -8.31 10.62 -12.16
CA PRO A 16 -7.75 11.28 -10.97
C PRO A 16 -7.88 12.80 -10.99
N ASP A 17 -7.98 13.42 -12.16
CA ASP A 17 -8.20 14.86 -12.32
C ASP A 17 -9.64 15.29 -11.98
N GLU A 18 -10.60 14.35 -12.01
CA GLU A 18 -12.02 14.58 -11.72
C GLU A 18 -12.38 14.19 -10.28
N CYS A 19 -11.82 13.07 -9.81
CA CYS A 19 -12.05 12.56 -8.47
C CYS A 19 -10.79 11.81 -7.99
N MET A 20 -10.12 12.38 -6.99
CA MET A 20 -8.99 11.70 -6.37
C MET A 20 -9.43 10.39 -5.70
N TYR A 21 -8.57 9.39 -5.76
CA TYR A 21 -8.82 8.11 -5.09
C TYR A 21 -8.77 8.26 -3.57
N ALA A 22 -9.62 7.48 -2.88
CA ALA A 22 -9.42 7.28 -1.45
C ALA A 22 -8.12 6.50 -1.21
N VAL A 23 -7.40 6.82 -0.14
CA VAL A 23 -6.21 6.06 0.27
C VAL A 23 -6.62 4.60 0.49
N GLY A 24 -5.96 3.66 -0.18
CA GLY A 24 -6.29 2.23 -0.13
C GLY A 24 -7.54 1.83 -0.92
N GLN A 25 -8.06 2.66 -1.83
CA GLN A 25 -9.19 2.29 -2.68
C GLN A 25 -8.87 1.02 -3.50
N GLY A 26 -9.71 0.00 -3.34
CA GLY A 26 -9.52 -1.29 -4.00
C GLY A 26 -8.53 -2.23 -3.28
N ALA A 27 -7.87 -1.78 -2.22
CA ALA A 27 -7.07 -2.66 -1.36
C ALA A 27 -7.98 -3.54 -0.47
N LEU A 28 -7.41 -4.64 0.03
CA LEU A 28 -7.99 -5.45 1.09
C LEU A 28 -6.97 -5.47 2.24
N ALA A 29 -7.40 -5.07 3.43
CA ALA A 29 -6.59 -5.18 4.64
C ALA A 29 -7.07 -6.40 5.45
N VAL A 30 -6.12 -7.17 5.97
CA VAL A 30 -6.36 -8.25 6.92
C VAL A 30 -5.67 -7.86 8.21
N GLU A 31 -6.46 -7.61 9.26
CA GLU A 31 -5.96 -7.31 10.60
C GLU A 31 -5.94 -8.60 11.42
N VAL A 32 -4.86 -8.83 12.16
CA VAL A 32 -4.63 -10.04 12.95
C VAL A 32 -4.25 -9.65 14.36
N ASN A 33 -4.61 -10.49 15.33
CA ASN A 33 -4.16 -10.30 16.71
C ASN A 33 -2.66 -10.64 16.81
N LEU A 34 -1.87 -9.78 17.46
CA LEU A 34 -0.44 -9.97 17.66
C LEU A 34 -0.11 -11.22 18.49
N ASP A 35 -1.04 -11.67 19.35
CA ASP A 35 -0.88 -12.88 20.16
C ASP A 35 -1.29 -14.17 19.43
N ASP A 36 -1.92 -14.07 18.26
CA ASP A 36 -2.37 -15.23 17.48
C ASP A 36 -1.28 -15.67 16.49
N SER A 37 -0.34 -16.46 16.99
CA SER A 37 0.77 -16.98 16.18
C SER A 37 0.29 -17.83 15.00
N GLN A 38 -0.82 -18.54 15.13
CA GLN A 38 -1.33 -19.38 14.05
C GLN A 38 -1.83 -18.54 12.87
N THR A 39 -2.59 -17.48 13.16
CA THR A 39 -3.07 -16.56 12.12
C THR A 39 -1.92 -15.75 11.52
N ILE A 40 -0.96 -15.32 12.34
CA ILE A 40 0.25 -14.66 11.86
C ILE A 40 1.03 -15.57 10.91
N ASP A 41 1.24 -16.84 11.27
CA ASP A 41 1.97 -17.80 10.44
C ASP A 41 1.27 -18.00 9.09
N LEU A 42 -0.07 -18.11 9.07
CA LEU A 42 -0.85 -18.21 7.83
C LEU A 42 -0.68 -16.98 6.93
N CYS A 43 -0.69 -15.77 7.51
CA CYS A 43 -0.55 -14.52 6.78
C CYS A 43 0.91 -14.17 6.42
N SER A 44 1.89 -14.69 7.17
CA SER A 44 3.32 -14.36 7.01
C SER A 44 3.91 -14.75 5.66
N ASN A 45 3.32 -15.77 5.02
CA ASN A 45 3.67 -16.17 3.66
C ASN A 45 3.33 -15.08 2.62
N TRP A 46 2.45 -14.15 2.95
CA TRP A 46 1.95 -13.07 2.08
C TRP A 46 2.69 -11.74 2.33
N VAL A 47 2.04 -10.63 2.03
CA VAL A 47 2.51 -9.24 2.24
C VAL A 47 2.26 -8.85 3.68
N THR A 48 3.29 -8.41 4.39
CA THR A 48 3.22 -8.02 5.81
C THR A 48 3.87 -6.67 6.04
N THR A 49 3.41 -5.97 7.07
CA THR A 49 4.05 -4.76 7.58
C THR A 49 4.25 -4.92 9.07
N ASN A 50 5.46 -4.66 9.55
CA ASN A 50 5.81 -4.76 10.96
C ASN A 50 6.56 -3.51 11.42
N LEU A 51 6.26 -3.05 12.62
CA LEU A 51 6.93 -1.93 13.26
C LEU A 51 7.49 -2.41 14.61
N ASP A 52 8.82 -2.48 14.72
CA ASP A 52 9.54 -2.81 15.95
C ASP A 52 10.35 -1.59 16.42
N GLY A 53 9.84 -0.91 17.45
CA GLY A 53 10.31 0.42 17.84
C GLY A 53 10.18 1.41 16.68
N ASN A 54 11.31 1.91 16.19
CA ASN A 54 11.38 2.80 15.03
C ASN A 54 11.76 2.07 13.73
N GLN A 55 11.86 0.74 13.74
CA GLN A 55 12.17 0.00 12.52
C GLN A 55 10.88 -0.47 11.85
N LEU A 56 10.56 0.15 10.71
CA LEU A 56 9.46 -0.25 9.85
C LEU A 56 9.98 -1.23 8.81
N THR A 57 9.39 -2.43 8.79
CA THR A 57 9.64 -3.45 7.77
C THR A 57 8.38 -3.64 6.93
N ILE A 58 8.49 -3.48 5.62
CA ILE A 58 7.38 -3.62 4.67
C ILE A 58 7.77 -4.71 3.67
N ALA A 59 6.98 -5.78 3.60
CA ALA A 59 7.02 -6.76 2.54
C ALA A 59 5.94 -6.45 1.51
N GLY A 60 6.28 -6.48 0.22
CA GLY A 60 5.39 -6.25 -0.91
C GLY A 60 5.50 -7.38 -1.92
N ALA A 61 4.42 -7.66 -2.65
CA ALA A 61 4.44 -8.69 -3.66
C ALA A 61 3.54 -8.36 -4.85
N VAL A 62 3.93 -8.88 -6.02
CA VAL A 62 3.19 -8.81 -7.28
C VAL A 62 2.94 -10.24 -7.74
N PHE A 63 1.68 -10.53 -8.08
CA PHE A 63 1.21 -11.85 -8.46
C PHE A 63 0.61 -11.83 -9.87
N SER A 64 0.75 -12.92 -10.61
CA SER A 64 -0.09 -13.19 -11.79
C SER A 64 -1.55 -13.41 -11.37
N LEU A 65 -2.48 -13.31 -12.32
CA LEU A 65 -3.91 -13.56 -12.05
C LEU A 65 -4.20 -14.96 -11.50
N ASP A 66 -3.44 -15.95 -11.95
CA ASP A 66 -3.57 -17.34 -11.49
C ASP A 66 -2.75 -17.64 -10.22
N GLY A 67 -1.99 -16.66 -9.72
CA GLY A 67 -1.13 -16.77 -8.54
C GLY A 67 0.11 -17.66 -8.69
N LYS A 68 0.43 -18.16 -9.90
CA LYS A 68 1.59 -19.03 -10.12
C LYS A 68 2.91 -18.28 -10.19
N GLU A 69 2.90 -17.06 -10.72
CA GLU A 69 4.06 -16.17 -10.77
C GLU A 69 3.96 -15.17 -9.62
N CYS A 70 5.01 -15.08 -8.81
CA CYS A 70 5.07 -14.18 -7.66
C CYS A 70 6.45 -13.55 -7.55
N LEU A 71 6.49 -12.22 -7.48
CA LEU A 71 7.66 -11.44 -7.11
C LEU A 71 7.40 -10.82 -5.75
N LYS A 72 8.23 -11.14 -4.76
CA LYS A 72 8.11 -10.63 -3.39
C LYS A 72 9.40 -9.94 -2.99
N GLU A 73 9.29 -8.79 -2.36
CA GLU A 73 10.40 -8.02 -1.82
C GLU A 73 10.09 -7.55 -0.41
N THR A 74 11.14 -7.34 0.37
CA THR A 74 11.04 -6.81 1.73
C THR A 74 12.06 -5.69 1.90
N VAL A 75 11.61 -4.56 2.40
CA VAL A 75 12.48 -3.44 2.77
C VAL A 75 12.29 -3.09 4.24
N THR A 76 13.37 -2.68 4.87
CA THR A 76 13.36 -2.17 6.25
C THR A 76 13.96 -0.78 6.28
N GLY A 77 13.34 0.13 7.03
CA GLY A 77 13.81 1.49 7.21
C GLY A 77 13.57 1.98 8.63
N THR A 78 14.37 2.94 9.06
CA THR A 78 14.21 3.60 10.37
C THR A 78 13.31 4.82 10.22
N LEU A 79 12.28 4.89 11.06
CA LEU A 79 11.40 6.04 11.17
C LEU A 79 11.98 7.07 12.15
N PRO A 80 11.90 8.37 11.85
CA PRO A 80 12.29 9.41 12.79
C PRO A 80 11.34 9.45 13.98
N ASP A 81 11.88 9.81 15.15
CA ASP A 81 11.08 10.06 16.34
C ASP A 81 10.08 11.20 16.10
N PRO A 82 8.86 11.11 16.64
CA PRO A 82 7.88 12.18 16.51
C PRO A 82 8.41 13.48 17.12
N ALA A 83 8.60 14.51 16.30
CA ALA A 83 9.07 15.79 16.79
C ALA A 83 7.93 16.52 17.52
N VAL A 84 8.05 16.71 18.83
CA VAL A 84 7.16 17.61 19.60
C VAL A 84 7.56 19.05 19.27
N GLN A 85 7.02 19.64 18.20
CA GLN A 85 7.23 21.06 17.92
C GLN A 85 6.06 21.89 18.45
N ASP A 86 6.31 22.57 19.57
CA ASP A 86 5.56 23.72 20.04
C ASP A 86 5.87 24.90 19.10
N GLY A 87 4.88 25.42 18.36
CA GLY A 87 5.05 26.64 17.57
C GLY A 87 4.77 26.53 16.08
N SER A 88 3.82 27.38 15.66
CA SER A 88 3.41 27.83 14.33
C SER A 88 4.10 27.21 13.10
N CYS A 89 3.35 26.46 12.30
CA CYS A 89 3.70 26.20 10.91
C CYS A 89 2.56 26.71 10.00
N PRO A 90 2.84 27.37 8.84
CA PRO A 90 1.80 27.99 8.02
C PRO A 90 0.91 26.98 7.25
N HIS A 91 1.26 25.69 7.30
CA HIS A 91 0.65 24.61 6.51
C HIS A 91 -0.17 23.64 7.37
N ALA A 92 -0.81 24.14 8.44
CA ALA A 92 -1.64 23.35 9.36
C ALA A 92 -2.86 22.63 8.69
N VAL A 93 -3.05 22.80 7.37
CA VAL A 93 -4.20 22.29 6.60
C VAL A 93 -3.73 21.43 5.42
N LEU A 94 -2.86 20.47 5.68
CA LEU A 94 -2.63 19.36 4.74
C LEU A 94 -3.11 18.08 5.42
N THR A 95 -4.41 17.83 5.31
CA THR A 95 -4.95 16.46 5.31
C THR A 95 -4.42 15.80 4.05
N GLN A 96 -3.46 14.89 4.16
CA GLN A 96 -3.25 13.93 3.07
C GLN A 96 -4.52 13.07 3.06
N SER A 97 -5.44 13.44 2.17
CA SER A 97 -6.65 12.70 1.80
C SER A 97 -7.26 11.88 2.95
N SER A 98 -8.15 12.51 3.73
CA SER A 98 -9.00 11.84 4.73
C SER A 98 -8.32 11.25 5.96
N ILE A 99 -6.98 11.33 6.10
CA ILE A 99 -6.25 10.89 7.29
C ILE A 99 -5.73 12.12 8.05
N TYR A 100 -6.16 12.26 9.31
CA TYR A 100 -5.58 13.27 10.20
C TYR A 100 -4.20 12.82 10.64
N VAL A 101 -3.16 13.55 10.22
CA VAL A 101 -1.78 13.32 10.67
C VAL A 101 -1.42 14.39 11.70
N PRO A 102 -1.19 14.03 12.97
CA PRO A 102 -0.68 14.95 13.97
C PRO A 102 0.60 15.63 13.48
N LYS A 103 0.76 16.92 13.79
CA LYS A 103 1.90 17.74 13.29
C LYS A 103 3.26 17.09 13.57
N GLY A 104 3.43 16.46 14.73
CA GLY A 104 4.68 15.78 15.12
C GLY A 104 4.95 14.45 14.43
N LEU A 105 4.01 13.90 13.65
CA LEU A 105 4.16 12.63 12.94
C LEU A 105 4.38 12.79 11.43
N ARG A 106 4.47 14.03 10.92
CA ARG A 106 4.61 14.26 9.47
C ARG A 106 5.87 13.61 8.91
N ASP A 107 7.02 13.83 9.53
CA ASP A 107 8.30 13.27 9.05
C ASP A 107 8.32 11.74 9.12
N THR A 108 7.66 11.17 10.13
CA THR A 108 7.43 9.73 10.28
C THR A 108 6.61 9.17 9.11
N VAL A 109 5.51 9.83 8.75
CA VAL A 109 4.66 9.43 7.63
C VAL A 109 5.40 9.53 6.30
N VAL A 110 6.13 10.63 6.07
CA VAL A 110 6.94 10.81 4.86
C VAL A 110 8.05 9.75 4.78
N ALA A 111 8.70 9.41 5.89
CA ALA A 111 9.69 8.33 5.92
C ALA A 111 9.08 6.96 5.58
N ALA A 112 7.88 6.67 6.07
CA ALA A 112 7.14 5.45 5.75
C ALA A 112 6.71 5.41 4.27
N GLU A 113 6.23 6.53 3.72
CA GLU A 113 5.88 6.67 2.30
C GLU A 113 7.09 6.41 1.39
N ASN A 114 8.22 7.05 1.67
CA ASN A 114 9.47 6.84 0.92
C ASN A 114 9.97 5.39 1.01
N LEU A 115 9.73 4.70 2.14
CA LEU A 115 10.06 3.28 2.27
C LEU A 115 9.17 2.43 1.36
N GLY A 116 7.88 2.74 1.28
CA GLY A 116 6.96 2.10 0.33
C GLY A 116 7.35 2.34 -1.13
N GLU A 117 7.81 3.55 -1.48
CA GLU A 117 8.33 3.84 -2.81
C GLU A 117 9.56 2.98 -3.15
N LYS A 118 10.51 2.85 -2.21
CA LYS A 118 11.70 1.99 -2.38
C LYS A 118 11.31 0.53 -2.61
N LEU A 119 10.31 0.03 -1.91
CA LEU A 119 9.79 -1.31 -2.11
C LEU A 119 9.21 -1.49 -3.52
N ALA A 120 8.42 -0.53 -3.99
CA ALA A 120 7.86 -0.55 -5.34
C ALA A 120 8.97 -0.53 -6.41
N GLN A 121 9.98 0.33 -6.23
CA GLN A 121 11.14 0.39 -7.12
C GLN A 121 11.93 -0.94 -7.13
N ALA A 122 12.11 -1.59 -5.97
CA ALA A 122 12.76 -2.90 -5.88
C ALA A 122 11.97 -3.98 -6.65
N LEU A 123 10.64 -3.99 -6.54
CA LEU A 123 9.77 -4.89 -7.30
C LEU A 123 9.85 -4.63 -8.82
N ILE A 124 9.78 -3.36 -9.24
CA ILE A 124 9.92 -2.97 -10.65
C ILE A 124 11.28 -3.42 -11.20
N GLY A 125 12.37 -3.20 -10.45
CA GLY A 125 13.72 -3.63 -10.83
C GLY A 125 13.86 -5.15 -11.01
N ARG A 126 12.93 -5.95 -10.48
CA ARG A 126 12.85 -7.40 -10.65
C ARG A 126 11.88 -7.87 -11.75
N GLY A 127 11.31 -6.94 -12.52
CA GLY A 127 10.40 -7.25 -13.62
C GLY A 127 8.92 -7.33 -13.22
N ALA A 128 8.52 -6.70 -12.11
CA ALA A 128 7.11 -6.66 -11.70
C ALA A 128 6.16 -6.07 -12.76
N GLU A 129 6.66 -5.17 -13.62
CA GLU A 129 5.87 -4.60 -14.71
C GLU A 129 5.39 -5.65 -15.71
N ASP A 130 6.19 -6.67 -16.01
CA ASP A 130 5.82 -7.73 -16.95
C ASP A 130 4.69 -8.59 -16.41
N VAL A 131 4.73 -8.91 -15.11
CA VAL A 131 3.67 -9.67 -14.42
C VAL A 131 2.38 -8.87 -14.38
N LEU A 132 2.45 -7.58 -14.03
CA LEU A 132 1.28 -6.69 -14.00
C LEU A 132 0.69 -6.44 -15.39
N ARG A 133 1.53 -6.34 -16.44
CA ARG A 133 1.07 -6.17 -17.82
C ARG A 133 0.31 -7.41 -18.29
N LYS A 134 0.88 -8.60 -18.13
CA LYS A 134 0.19 -9.87 -18.46
C LYS A 134 -1.13 -10.00 -17.72
N ALA A 135 -1.14 -9.69 -16.42
CA ALA A 135 -2.36 -9.72 -15.62
C ALA A 135 -3.45 -8.75 -16.10
N ARG A 136 -3.08 -7.60 -16.69
CA ARG A 136 -4.05 -6.67 -17.31
C ARG A 136 -4.58 -7.21 -18.64
N GLU A 137 -3.69 -7.67 -19.52
CA GLU A 137 -4.06 -8.22 -20.83
C GLU A 137 -4.98 -9.44 -20.70
N GLU A 138 -4.66 -10.37 -19.80
CA GLU A 138 -5.49 -11.54 -19.50
C GLU A 138 -6.84 -11.16 -18.90
N LYS A 139 -6.91 -10.10 -18.09
CA LYS A 139 -8.18 -9.58 -17.57
C LYS A 139 -9.07 -9.09 -18.71
N ASP A 140 -8.50 -8.38 -19.68
CA ASP A 140 -9.23 -7.81 -20.82
C ASP A 140 -9.72 -8.88 -21.80
N LEU A 141 -9.09 -10.06 -21.83
CA LEU A 141 -9.49 -11.22 -22.64
C LEU A 141 -10.64 -12.04 -22.01
N VAL A 142 -10.90 -11.88 -20.71
CA VAL A 142 -11.90 -12.65 -19.94
C VAL A 142 -13.20 -11.85 -19.75
N GLN A 143 -13.22 -10.56 -20.11
CA GLN A 143 -14.42 -9.70 -20.15
C GLN A 143 -15.14 -9.78 -21.50
#